data_AF-A0A482R5Z6-F1
#
_entry.id   AF-A0A482R5Z6-F1
#
_cell.length_a   1.000
_cell.length_b   1.000
_cell.length_c   1.000
_cell.angle_alpha   90.00
_cell.angle_beta   90.00
_cell.angle_gamma   90.00
#
_symmetry.space_group_name_H-M   'P 1'
#
loop_
_entity.id
_entity.type
_entity.pdbx_description
1 polymer ?
#
loop_
_entity_poly.entity_id
_entity_poly.type
_entity_poly.pdbx_seq_one_letter_code
_entity_poly.pdbx_strand_id
1 'polypeptide(L)'
;GADCSLRACPTAPAWTSYPTATDAAHTQLMTCANAGACNSTSGECACDAGFTGLACDKLKCPGEPACSGRGLCMSMRQAALGYDGFRLTQASTSYALWDADRVFGCVCDTGYAGADCSQRVCPTGDDPLTTAGQSAEVQTLTCTCAASCSGYVTITYAGRTRKVLWNAVATAAEEVGARGSGAGVGESLQSQLRALRSIPTFLAVSYSSGTALCTAAGANVAAIMFVNAAGDAPALAATAAALASTGSAPSVVVATLTEGSTESAACSNRGVCDTTTGECTCFTGFGPSDGSGATGTRPDCGFASLATSACPVPPLALGLGSAECAGRGICSGAPTYTCTCFTGYAGGACEERECPRGRAWWDEAVSANVAHTTYQECSARGVCNRATGVCTCA
;
A
#
# COMPACT_ATOMS: atom_id res chain seq x y z
N GLY A 1 3.36 50.06 16.47
CA GLY A 1 4.28 51.10 16.95
C GLY A 1 3.50 52.08 17.81
N ALA A 2 4.17 52.99 18.51
CA ALA A 2 3.51 54.06 19.28
C ALA A 2 2.65 55.00 18.39
N ASP A 3 2.91 54.99 17.08
CA ASP A 3 2.23 55.73 16.01
C ASP A 3 1.22 54.89 15.21
N CYS A 4 0.96 53.64 15.62
CA CYS A 4 0.11 52.68 14.92
C CYS A 4 0.52 52.37 13.46
N SER A 5 1.74 52.69 13.03
CA SER A 5 2.22 52.41 11.66
C SER A 5 2.58 50.94 11.41
N LEU A 6 2.90 50.21 12.48
CA LEU A 6 3.24 48.79 12.43
C LEU A 6 2.00 47.91 12.62
N ARG A 7 1.90 46.87 11.79
CA ARG A 7 0.87 45.83 11.84
C ARG A 7 1.33 44.66 12.71
N ALA A 8 0.41 44.13 13.50
CA ALA A 8 0.62 42.88 14.23
C ALA A 8 0.47 41.70 13.27
N CYS A 9 1.37 40.73 13.36
CA CYS A 9 1.23 39.47 12.65
C CYS A 9 0.31 38.50 13.40
N PRO A 10 -0.31 37.54 12.71
CA PRO A 10 -1.15 36.55 13.35
C PRO A 10 -0.35 35.70 14.34
N THR A 11 -1.03 35.30 15.41
CA THR A 11 -0.51 34.40 16.44
C THR A 11 -1.20 33.05 16.34
N ALA A 12 -0.46 31.98 16.57
CA ALA A 12 -0.98 30.63 16.65
C ALA A 12 -0.20 29.82 17.69
N PRO A 13 -0.69 28.66 18.13
CA PRO A 13 0.02 27.90 19.14
C PRO A 13 1.43 27.53 18.67
N ALA A 14 2.43 27.63 19.55
CA ALA A 14 3.84 27.48 19.18
C ALA A 14 4.20 26.05 18.76
N TRP A 15 5.06 25.90 17.75
CA TRP A 15 5.61 24.58 17.39
C TRP A 15 6.56 24.02 18.45
N THR A 16 7.23 24.90 19.19
CA THR A 16 8.09 24.51 20.30
C THR A 16 7.72 25.34 21.53
N SER A 17 7.45 24.66 22.65
CA SER A 17 7.10 25.31 23.92
C SER A 17 7.48 24.42 25.09
N TYR A 18 7.76 25.02 26.24
CA TYR A 18 7.88 24.26 27.48
C TYR A 18 6.53 23.65 27.86
N PRO A 19 6.50 22.38 28.30
CA PRO A 19 5.27 21.77 28.81
C PRO A 19 4.82 22.51 30.07
N THR A 20 3.52 22.80 30.16
CA THR A 20 2.93 23.52 31.30
C THR A 20 2.25 22.59 32.30
N ALA A 21 1.90 21.37 31.86
CA ALA A 21 1.37 20.28 32.69
C ALA A 21 1.55 18.94 31.96
N THR A 22 1.17 17.83 32.61
CA THR A 22 1.05 16.53 31.95
C THR A 22 0.16 16.63 30.73
N ASP A 23 0.64 16.14 29.59
CA ASP A 23 -0.04 16.21 28.28
C ASP A 23 -0.45 17.61 27.81
N ALA A 24 0.18 18.66 28.36
CA ALA A 24 -0.08 20.05 28.00
C ALA A 24 1.21 20.75 27.52
N ALA A 25 1.37 20.79 26.20
CA ALA A 25 2.34 21.60 25.47
C ALA A 25 1.66 22.24 24.26
N HIS A 26 2.34 23.15 23.56
CA HIS A 26 1.82 23.84 22.37
C HIS A 26 0.55 24.65 22.63
N THR A 27 0.39 25.18 23.85
CA THR A 27 -0.80 25.96 24.27
C THR A 27 -0.58 27.48 24.16
N GLN A 28 0.68 27.92 24.13
CA GLN A 28 1.04 29.34 24.07
C GLN A 28 0.93 29.87 22.64
N LEU A 29 0.19 30.97 22.46
CA LEU A 29 0.10 31.66 21.18
C LEU A 29 1.34 32.51 20.95
N MET A 30 2.08 32.20 19.90
CA MET A 30 3.27 32.94 19.49
C MET A 30 3.03 33.58 18.12
N THR A 31 3.57 34.77 17.91
CA THR A 31 3.59 35.43 16.61
C THR A 31 4.25 34.52 15.59
N CYS A 32 3.58 34.29 14.46
CA CYS A 32 4.03 33.35 13.43
C CYS A 32 4.34 31.94 13.96
N ALA A 33 3.61 31.51 15.00
CA ALA A 33 3.72 30.20 15.65
C ALA A 33 5.14 29.80 16.07
N ASN A 34 6.06 30.78 16.20
CA ASN A 34 7.51 30.61 16.33
C ASN A 34 8.25 29.88 15.18
N ALA A 35 7.62 29.79 14.00
CA ALA A 35 8.15 29.16 12.79
C ALA A 35 8.15 30.11 11.58
N GLY A 36 8.43 31.40 11.84
CA GLY A 36 8.55 32.40 10.81
C GLY A 36 8.83 33.80 11.36
N ALA A 37 9.21 34.70 10.46
CA ALA A 37 9.47 36.09 10.78
C ALA A 37 8.24 36.97 10.50
N CYS A 38 7.87 37.81 11.47
CA CYS A 38 6.79 38.78 11.29
C CYS A 38 7.25 39.99 10.46
N ASN A 39 6.61 40.25 9.33
CA ASN A 39 6.75 41.52 8.63
C ASN A 39 5.81 42.55 9.25
N SER A 40 6.37 43.45 10.06
CA SER A 40 5.59 44.49 10.76
C SER A 40 5.02 45.57 9.85
N THR A 41 5.40 45.63 8.57
CA THR A 41 4.82 46.56 7.58
C THR A 41 3.56 45.99 6.95
N SER A 42 3.54 44.70 6.58
CA SER A 42 2.36 44.04 5.98
C SER A 42 1.45 43.38 7.02
N GLY A 43 1.98 42.99 8.18
CA GLY A 43 1.27 42.19 9.18
C GLY A 43 1.22 40.70 8.82
N GLU A 44 2.09 40.25 7.92
CA GLU A 44 2.12 38.87 7.42
C GLU A 44 3.37 38.14 7.93
N CYS A 45 3.22 36.83 8.13
CA CYS A 45 4.32 35.95 8.52
C CYS A 45 5.05 35.41 7.28
N ALA A 46 6.37 35.58 7.24
CA ALA A 46 7.25 34.88 6.33
C ALA A 46 7.70 33.56 6.98
N CYS A 47 7.10 32.45 6.58
CA CYS A 47 7.33 31.15 7.21
C CYS A 47 8.69 30.55 6.88
N ASP A 48 9.26 29.86 7.87
CA ASP A 48 10.47 29.08 7.69
C ASP A 48 10.22 27.88 6.75
N ALA A 49 11.31 27.31 6.22
CA ALA A 49 11.22 26.16 5.31
C ALA A 49 10.44 25.01 5.96
N GLY A 50 9.50 24.44 5.19
CA GLY A 50 8.60 23.39 5.66
C GLY A 50 7.32 23.88 6.35
N PHE A 51 7.20 25.16 6.71
CA PHE A 51 6.02 25.72 7.38
C PHE A 51 5.15 26.58 6.46
N THR A 52 3.85 26.60 6.73
CA THR A 52 2.82 27.32 5.97
C THR A 52 1.65 27.70 6.87
N GLY A 53 0.64 28.33 6.28
CA GLY A 53 -0.48 28.95 7.01
C GLY A 53 -0.19 30.41 7.29
N LEU A 54 -1.24 31.18 7.58
CA LEU A 54 -1.14 32.62 7.82
C LEU A 54 -0.21 32.95 8.99
N ALA A 55 -0.14 32.06 9.97
CA ALA A 55 0.71 32.19 11.14
C ALA A 55 1.85 31.15 11.17
N CYS A 56 2.19 30.51 10.03
CA CYS A 56 3.21 29.44 9.99
C CYS A 56 2.89 28.25 10.93
N ASP A 57 1.61 28.02 11.18
CA ASP A 57 1.05 27.08 12.15
C ASP A 57 0.84 25.67 11.57
N LYS A 58 1.17 25.48 10.28
CA LYS A 58 1.03 24.22 9.57
C LYS A 58 2.36 23.78 9.00
N LEU A 59 2.70 22.51 9.18
CA LEU A 59 3.77 21.86 8.44
C LEU A 59 3.22 21.49 7.06
N LYS A 60 3.88 21.93 5.99
CA LYS A 60 3.48 21.66 4.59
C LYS A 60 3.43 20.15 4.34
N CYS A 61 2.81 19.70 3.25
CA CYS A 61 3.15 18.39 2.71
C CYS A 61 4.57 18.38 2.13
N PRO A 62 5.28 17.24 2.14
CA PRO A 62 6.54 17.10 1.40
C PRO A 62 6.36 17.25 -0.11
N GLY A 63 7.45 17.57 -0.81
CA GLY A 63 7.49 17.70 -2.27
C GLY A 63 7.01 19.04 -2.80
N GLU A 64 7.53 19.44 -3.95
CA GLU A 64 7.13 20.66 -4.66
C GLU A 64 6.82 20.37 -6.14
N PRO A 65 5.57 20.57 -6.62
CA PRO A 65 4.39 20.95 -5.83
C PRO A 65 4.05 19.87 -4.80
N ALA A 66 3.25 20.19 -3.78
CA ALA A 66 2.88 19.27 -2.70
C ALA A 66 2.60 17.84 -3.19
N CYS A 67 3.22 16.87 -2.53
CA CYS A 67 3.19 15.44 -2.89
C CYS A 67 3.69 15.16 -4.31
N SER A 68 4.64 15.95 -4.79
CA SER A 68 5.17 15.91 -6.16
C SER A 68 4.10 16.01 -7.25
N GLY A 69 2.89 16.50 -6.91
CA GLY A 69 1.71 16.48 -7.77
C GLY A 69 1.12 15.08 -8.03
N ARG A 70 1.45 14.09 -7.19
CA ARG A 70 1.12 12.66 -7.34
C ARG A 70 0.53 12.03 -6.08
N GLY A 71 -0.21 12.84 -5.33
CA GLY A 71 -0.85 12.42 -4.10
C GLY A 71 -1.77 13.48 -3.54
N LEU A 72 -2.50 13.11 -2.51
CA LEU A 72 -3.35 14.00 -1.74
C LEU A 72 -2.58 14.48 -0.51
N CYS A 73 -2.52 15.80 -0.34
CA CYS A 73 -1.99 16.41 0.87
C CYS A 73 -3.06 16.39 1.96
N MET A 74 -2.86 15.62 3.02
CA MET A 74 -3.86 15.40 4.08
C MET A 74 -3.28 15.68 5.45
N SER A 75 -4.07 16.31 6.32
CA SER A 75 -3.75 16.39 7.75
C SER A 75 -3.90 15.03 8.43
N MET A 76 -3.27 14.86 9.59
CA MET A 76 -3.46 13.69 10.45
C MET A 76 -4.94 13.38 10.71
N ARG A 77 -5.77 14.40 10.99
CA ARG A 77 -7.22 14.25 11.18
C ARG A 77 -7.92 13.72 9.94
N GLN A 78 -7.60 14.31 8.78
CA GLN A 78 -8.21 13.91 7.51
C GLN A 78 -7.84 12.46 7.17
N ALA A 79 -6.58 12.07 7.38
CA ALA A 79 -6.11 10.71 7.15
C ALA A 79 -6.80 9.70 8.07
N ALA A 80 -6.96 10.01 9.36
CA ALA A 80 -7.63 9.15 10.33
C ALA A 80 -9.10 8.85 9.96
N LEU A 81 -9.80 9.80 9.34
CA LEU A 81 -11.19 9.62 8.89
C LEU A 81 -11.28 8.99 7.50
N GLY A 82 -10.22 9.08 6.70
CA GLY A 82 -10.23 8.92 5.25
C GLY A 82 -10.07 7.49 4.73
N TYR A 83 -10.20 6.46 5.57
CA TYR A 83 -10.05 5.05 5.16
C TYR A 83 -10.72 4.78 3.81
N ASP A 84 -9.90 4.44 2.82
CA ASP A 84 -10.36 4.01 1.50
C ASP A 84 -9.97 2.55 1.22
N GLY A 85 -9.33 1.89 2.20
CA GLY A 85 -8.81 0.54 2.17
C GLY A 85 -7.70 0.31 1.17
N PHE A 86 -7.18 1.35 0.53
CA PHE A 86 -6.21 1.24 -0.55
C PHE A 86 -4.99 2.14 -0.35
N ARG A 87 -5.18 3.46 -0.28
CA ARG A 87 -4.12 4.42 0.04
C ARG A 87 -4.06 4.74 1.53
N LEU A 88 -5.21 4.64 2.19
CA LEU A 88 -5.37 4.70 3.63
C LEU A 88 -5.91 3.35 4.09
N THR A 89 -5.05 2.61 4.77
CA THR A 89 -5.23 1.20 5.13
C THR A 89 -5.72 1.02 6.56
N GLN A 90 -5.58 2.04 7.43
CA GLN A 90 -6.07 1.98 8.80
C GLN A 90 -7.56 2.28 8.85
N ALA A 91 -8.31 1.45 9.59
CA ALA A 91 -9.74 1.63 9.76
C ALA A 91 -10.07 3.03 10.29
N SER A 92 -11.14 3.64 9.77
CA SER A 92 -11.53 5.00 10.15
C SER A 92 -11.60 5.17 11.67
N THR A 93 -10.90 6.17 12.17
CA THR A 93 -10.83 6.51 13.61
C THR A 93 -10.79 8.02 13.81
N SER A 94 -10.83 8.46 15.07
CA SER A 94 -10.73 9.87 15.43
C SER A 94 -9.30 10.26 15.79
N TYR A 95 -8.81 11.38 15.28
CA TYR A 95 -7.55 11.97 15.71
C TYR A 95 -7.72 13.46 15.97
N ALA A 96 -7.50 13.89 17.21
CA ALA A 96 -7.77 15.24 17.70
C ALA A 96 -6.66 15.78 18.62
N LEU A 97 -5.46 15.21 18.56
CA LEU A 97 -4.28 15.73 19.26
C LEU A 97 -3.80 17.05 18.65
N TRP A 98 -2.80 17.68 19.30
CA TRP A 98 -2.35 19.04 19.00
C TRP A 98 -1.91 19.24 17.53
N ASP A 99 -1.39 18.20 16.90
CA ASP A 99 -0.87 18.12 15.54
C ASP A 99 -1.92 17.72 14.50
N ALA A 100 -3.14 17.37 14.91
CA ALA A 100 -4.19 16.82 14.06
C ALA A 100 -4.47 17.62 12.77
N ASP A 101 -4.45 18.95 12.87
CA ASP A 101 -4.66 19.88 11.74
C ASP A 101 -3.43 20.78 11.48
N ARG A 102 -2.29 20.41 12.06
CA ARG A 102 -1.03 21.14 11.93
C ARG A 102 -0.01 20.37 11.12
N VAL A 103 0.01 19.04 11.21
CA VAL A 103 0.95 18.20 10.47
C VAL A 103 0.25 17.58 9.27
N PHE A 104 0.82 17.83 8.08
CA PHE A 104 0.33 17.32 6.81
C PHE A 104 1.35 16.39 6.17
N GLY A 105 0.84 15.34 5.54
CA GLY A 105 1.63 14.36 4.79
C GLY A 105 0.91 13.91 3.53
N CYS A 106 1.59 13.09 2.75
CA CYS A 106 1.15 12.70 1.44
C CYS A 106 0.54 11.30 1.41
N VAL A 107 -0.66 11.22 0.88
CA VAL A 107 -1.32 9.96 0.51
C VAL A 107 -1.14 9.76 -0.98
N CYS A 108 -0.22 8.87 -1.37
CA CYS A 108 0.22 8.76 -2.76
C CYS A 108 -0.82 8.14 -3.70
N ASP A 109 -0.78 8.57 -4.95
CA ASP A 109 -1.55 7.94 -6.01
C ASP A 109 -1.02 6.53 -6.32
N THR A 110 -1.87 5.71 -6.95
CA THR A 110 -1.52 4.34 -7.34
C THR A 110 -0.24 4.32 -8.17
N GLY A 111 0.72 3.48 -7.76
CA GLY A 111 2.02 3.35 -8.44
C GLY A 111 3.07 4.35 -7.98
N TYR A 112 2.74 5.24 -7.04
CA TYR A 112 3.68 6.15 -6.38
C TYR A 112 3.80 5.86 -4.89
N ALA A 113 4.95 6.17 -4.32
CA ALA A 113 5.32 5.94 -2.93
C ALA A 113 6.36 6.95 -2.46
N GLY A 114 6.80 6.81 -1.21
CA GLY A 114 7.72 7.74 -0.55
C GLY A 114 6.97 8.88 0.16
N ALA A 115 7.71 9.64 0.98
CA ALA A 115 7.15 10.71 1.81
C ALA A 115 6.47 11.83 0.98
N ASP A 116 6.95 12.07 -0.24
CA ASP A 116 6.51 13.12 -1.15
C ASP A 116 5.89 12.58 -2.45
N CYS A 117 5.62 11.27 -2.52
CA CYS A 117 5.10 10.60 -3.72
C CYS A 117 5.93 10.76 -5.00
N SER A 118 7.22 11.09 -4.88
CA SER A 118 8.14 11.19 -6.01
C SER A 118 8.60 9.83 -6.53
N GLN A 119 8.59 8.80 -5.67
CA GLN A 119 9.08 7.47 -5.99
C GLN A 119 7.97 6.63 -6.62
N ARG A 120 8.34 5.72 -7.52
CA ARG A 120 7.47 4.72 -8.12
C ARG A 120 7.55 3.40 -7.38
N VAL A 121 6.42 2.72 -7.32
CA VAL A 121 6.30 1.37 -6.79
C VAL A 121 6.72 0.38 -7.89
N CYS A 122 7.73 -0.44 -7.61
CA CYS A 122 8.09 -1.54 -8.51
C CYS A 122 7.10 -2.72 -8.38
N PRO A 123 6.95 -3.54 -9.43
CA PRO A 123 6.25 -4.80 -9.34
C PRO A 123 6.76 -5.63 -8.17
N THR A 124 5.85 -6.19 -7.38
CA THR A 124 6.20 -7.07 -6.26
C THR A 124 5.76 -8.51 -6.55
N GLY A 125 6.55 -9.50 -6.19
CA GLY A 125 6.18 -10.88 -6.46
C GLY A 125 6.82 -11.83 -5.48
N ASP A 126 6.39 -13.09 -5.61
CA ASP A 126 7.00 -14.21 -4.94
C ASP A 126 8.36 -14.52 -5.59
N ASP A 127 9.28 -15.02 -4.78
CA ASP A 127 10.60 -15.40 -5.25
C ASP A 127 10.51 -16.80 -5.90
N PRO A 128 10.87 -16.97 -7.20
CA PRO A 128 10.68 -18.25 -7.88
C PRO A 128 11.49 -19.42 -7.31
N LEU A 129 12.42 -19.17 -6.37
CA LEU A 129 13.24 -20.21 -5.73
C LEU A 129 12.76 -20.59 -4.32
N THR A 130 11.82 -19.86 -3.71
CA THR A 130 11.29 -20.12 -2.36
C THR A 130 10.10 -21.09 -2.39
N THR A 131 10.25 -22.23 -3.04
CA THR A 131 9.13 -23.16 -3.31
C THR A 131 8.69 -24.03 -2.12
N ALA A 132 9.36 -23.94 -0.97
CA ALA A 132 9.11 -24.81 0.18
C ALA A 132 8.40 -24.06 1.31
N GLY A 133 7.29 -24.64 1.81
CA GLY A 133 6.60 -24.15 3.00
C GLY A 133 5.70 -22.93 2.77
N GLN A 134 5.49 -22.55 1.52
CA GLN A 134 4.57 -21.46 1.16
C GLN A 134 3.18 -21.98 0.82
N SER A 135 2.17 -21.18 1.15
CA SER A 135 0.78 -21.39 0.76
C SER A 135 0.24 -20.12 0.13
N ALA A 136 -0.48 -20.26 -0.98
CA ALA A 136 -1.29 -19.17 -1.49
C ALA A 136 -2.48 -18.92 -0.55
N GLU A 137 -2.83 -17.64 -0.35
CA GLU A 137 -4.04 -17.27 0.38
C GLU A 137 -5.27 -17.83 -0.35
N VAL A 138 -6.17 -18.47 0.40
CA VAL A 138 -7.46 -18.93 -0.10
C VAL A 138 -8.56 -18.39 0.79
N GLN A 139 -9.42 -17.55 0.22
CA GLN A 139 -10.64 -17.10 0.86
C GLN A 139 -11.84 -17.79 0.23
N THR A 140 -12.84 -18.09 1.04
CA THR A 140 -14.07 -18.75 0.64
C THR A 140 -15.23 -17.77 0.74
N LEU A 141 -16.09 -17.74 -0.27
CA LEU A 141 -17.37 -17.05 -0.24
C LEU A 141 -18.47 -18.10 -0.36
N THR A 142 -19.17 -18.34 0.74
CA THR A 142 -20.28 -19.28 0.79
C THR A 142 -21.59 -18.54 0.55
N CYS A 143 -22.24 -18.79 -0.58
CA CYS A 143 -23.57 -18.27 -0.89
C CYS A 143 -24.64 -19.33 -0.62
N THR A 144 -25.67 -19.00 0.17
CA THR A 144 -26.75 -19.93 0.51
C THR A 144 -28.10 -19.40 0.07
N CYS A 145 -28.82 -20.18 -0.73
CA CYS A 145 -30.20 -19.93 -1.13
C CYS A 145 -31.05 -21.19 -0.92
N ALA A 146 -32.36 -21.05 -0.69
CA ALA A 146 -33.21 -22.19 -0.34
C ALA A 146 -33.75 -22.94 -1.57
N ALA A 147 -34.60 -22.30 -2.38
CA ALA A 147 -35.23 -22.95 -3.55
C ALA A 147 -35.08 -22.18 -4.87
N SER A 148 -34.74 -20.89 -4.81
CA SER A 148 -34.40 -20.08 -5.97
C SER A 148 -33.39 -19.02 -5.55
N CYS A 149 -32.62 -18.49 -6.50
CA CYS A 149 -31.81 -17.31 -6.23
C CYS A 149 -31.90 -16.28 -7.36
N SER A 150 -31.93 -15.01 -6.98
CA SER A 150 -31.94 -13.87 -7.90
C SER A 150 -31.30 -12.65 -7.26
N GLY A 151 -30.97 -11.63 -8.06
CA GLY A 151 -30.30 -10.42 -7.57
C GLY A 151 -28.78 -10.55 -7.56
N TYR A 152 -28.10 -9.90 -6.62
CA TYR A 152 -26.64 -9.85 -6.59
C TYR A 152 -26.07 -9.81 -5.17
N VAL A 153 -24.83 -10.25 -5.07
CA VAL A 153 -23.97 -10.09 -3.90
C VAL A 153 -23.14 -8.82 -4.09
N THR A 154 -23.03 -7.99 -3.06
CA THR A 154 -22.04 -6.90 -3.06
C THR A 154 -20.79 -7.38 -2.37
N ILE A 155 -19.69 -7.47 -3.11
CA ILE A 155 -18.36 -7.82 -2.59
C ILE A 155 -17.58 -6.53 -2.36
N THR A 156 -16.88 -6.46 -1.24
CA THR A 156 -16.00 -5.36 -0.83
C THR A 156 -14.60 -5.91 -0.61
N TYR A 157 -13.61 -5.27 -1.18
CA TYR A 157 -12.20 -5.55 -0.94
C TYR A 157 -11.48 -4.21 -0.81
N ALA A 158 -10.75 -4.00 0.29
CA ALA A 158 -9.93 -2.80 0.46
C ALA A 158 -10.75 -1.51 0.16
N GLY A 159 -11.91 -1.36 0.83
CA GLY A 159 -12.80 -0.20 0.72
C GLY A 159 -13.56 -0.03 -0.61
N ARG A 160 -13.29 -0.88 -1.62
CA ARG A 160 -13.94 -0.81 -2.94
C ARG A 160 -14.97 -1.92 -3.09
N THR A 161 -16.10 -1.59 -3.70
CA THR A 161 -17.22 -2.53 -3.87
C THR A 161 -17.46 -2.91 -5.33
N ARG A 162 -17.92 -4.14 -5.54
CA ARG A 162 -18.44 -4.65 -6.82
C ARG A 162 -19.73 -5.42 -6.61
N LYS A 163 -20.59 -5.35 -7.63
CA LYS A 163 -21.82 -6.14 -7.69
C LYS A 163 -21.53 -7.39 -8.50
N VAL A 164 -21.80 -8.56 -7.93
CA VAL A 164 -21.64 -9.85 -8.59
C VAL A 164 -23.00 -10.53 -8.62
N LEU A 165 -23.52 -10.78 -9.81
CA LEU A 165 -24.82 -11.42 -9.98
C LEU A 165 -24.79 -12.84 -9.39
N TRP A 166 -25.94 -13.28 -8.87
CA TRP A 166 -26.07 -14.59 -8.22
C TRP A 166 -25.64 -15.76 -9.10
N ASN A 167 -25.78 -15.62 -10.43
CA ASN A 167 -25.44 -16.62 -11.43
C ASN A 167 -24.11 -16.36 -12.14
N ALA A 168 -23.23 -15.56 -11.54
CA ALA A 168 -21.89 -15.34 -12.08
C ALA A 168 -21.14 -16.65 -12.20
N VAL A 169 -20.47 -16.85 -13.34
CA VAL A 169 -19.54 -17.95 -13.56
C VAL A 169 -18.22 -17.69 -12.84
N ALA A 170 -17.43 -18.73 -12.59
CA ALA A 170 -16.23 -18.60 -11.77
C ALA A 170 -15.15 -17.77 -12.47
N THR A 171 -14.87 -18.09 -13.75
CA THR A 171 -13.73 -17.58 -14.50
C THR A 171 -14.13 -16.87 -15.79
N ALA A 172 -13.22 -16.03 -16.31
CA ALA A 172 -13.44 -15.35 -17.58
C ALA A 172 -13.56 -16.32 -18.77
N ALA A 173 -12.98 -17.52 -18.69
CA ALA A 173 -13.06 -18.53 -19.73
C ALA A 173 -14.46 -19.16 -19.86
N GLU A 174 -15.26 -19.08 -18.80
CA GLU A 174 -16.64 -19.59 -18.76
C GLU A 174 -17.67 -18.53 -19.15
N GLU A 175 -17.23 -17.29 -19.41
CA GLU A 175 -18.13 -16.19 -19.78
C GLU A 175 -18.71 -16.39 -21.18
N VAL A 176 -20.00 -16.08 -21.32
CA VAL A 176 -20.71 -16.06 -22.60
C VAL A 176 -20.58 -14.68 -23.26
N GLY A 177 -20.70 -14.62 -24.59
CA GLY A 177 -20.53 -13.38 -25.36
C GLY A 177 -21.53 -12.24 -25.03
N ALA A 178 -22.65 -12.54 -24.36
CA ALA A 178 -23.70 -11.57 -24.07
C ALA A 178 -23.57 -10.95 -22.66
N ARG A 179 -23.42 -9.63 -22.59
CA ARG A 179 -23.47 -8.86 -21.33
C ARG A 179 -24.88 -8.79 -20.75
N GLY A 180 -24.97 -8.54 -19.45
CA GLY A 180 -26.21 -8.33 -18.70
C GLY A 180 -26.87 -9.63 -18.23
N SER A 181 -26.17 -10.76 -18.33
CA SER A 181 -26.72 -12.08 -18.01
C SER A 181 -26.18 -12.66 -16.70
N GLY A 182 -25.18 -12.01 -16.09
CA GLY A 182 -24.43 -12.54 -14.96
C GLY A 182 -23.30 -13.47 -15.36
N ALA A 183 -23.42 -14.14 -16.50
CA ALA A 183 -22.37 -14.96 -17.09
C ALA A 183 -21.68 -14.26 -18.29
N GLY A 184 -21.98 -12.99 -18.57
CA GLY A 184 -21.46 -12.29 -19.73
C GLY A 184 -19.99 -11.88 -19.63
N VAL A 185 -19.46 -11.34 -20.74
CA VAL A 185 -18.08 -10.81 -20.79
C VAL A 185 -17.84 -9.75 -19.71
N GLY A 186 -16.90 -10.02 -18.80
CA GLY A 186 -16.53 -9.20 -17.66
C GLY A 186 -17.42 -9.38 -16.42
N GLU A 187 -18.32 -10.36 -16.41
CA GLU A 187 -19.32 -10.55 -15.34
C GLU A 187 -19.01 -11.73 -14.41
N SER A 188 -18.04 -12.59 -14.74
CA SER A 188 -17.58 -13.66 -13.85
C SER A 188 -17.10 -13.12 -12.51
N LEU A 189 -17.14 -13.95 -11.47
CA LEU A 189 -16.62 -13.58 -10.15
C LEU A 189 -15.14 -13.16 -10.27
N GLN A 190 -14.33 -13.92 -11.01
CA GLN A 190 -12.92 -13.58 -11.26
C GLN A 190 -12.76 -12.22 -11.94
N SER A 191 -13.54 -11.91 -12.99
CA SER A 191 -13.49 -10.62 -13.70
C SER A 191 -13.91 -9.45 -12.82
N GLN A 192 -14.99 -9.60 -12.03
CA GLN A 192 -15.47 -8.57 -11.12
C GLN A 192 -14.46 -8.29 -10.01
N LEU A 193 -13.88 -9.33 -9.44
CA LEU A 193 -12.83 -9.22 -8.44
C LEU A 193 -11.61 -8.51 -9.03
N ARG A 194 -11.04 -8.98 -10.14
CA ARG A 194 -9.86 -8.38 -10.82
C ARG A 194 -9.99 -6.89 -11.13
N ALA A 195 -11.22 -6.42 -11.27
CA ALA A 195 -11.48 -5.03 -11.58
C ALA A 195 -11.55 -4.12 -10.33
N LEU A 196 -11.39 -4.68 -9.12
CA LEU A 196 -11.06 -3.94 -7.90
C LEU A 196 -9.56 -3.59 -7.95
N ARG A 197 -9.22 -2.29 -7.96
CA ARG A 197 -7.84 -1.79 -8.19
C ARG A 197 -6.77 -2.31 -7.21
N SER A 198 -7.19 -2.85 -6.08
CA SER A 198 -6.33 -3.34 -5.01
C SER A 198 -6.19 -4.87 -4.99
N ILE A 199 -7.00 -5.61 -5.75
CA ILE A 199 -6.90 -7.06 -5.74
C ILE A 199 -5.73 -7.51 -6.61
N PRO A 200 -5.00 -8.58 -6.24
CA PRO A 200 -4.01 -9.19 -7.11
C PRO A 200 -4.62 -9.56 -8.46
N THR A 201 -3.90 -9.24 -9.54
CA THR A 201 -4.35 -9.50 -10.92
C THR A 201 -4.63 -10.98 -11.18
N PHE A 202 -3.96 -11.87 -10.45
CA PHE A 202 -4.06 -13.32 -10.61
C PHE A 202 -4.85 -13.93 -9.46
N LEU A 203 -6.12 -14.19 -9.74
CA LEU A 203 -7.02 -14.96 -8.89
C LEU A 203 -7.37 -16.24 -9.62
N ALA A 204 -7.35 -17.37 -8.91
CA ALA A 204 -8.03 -18.58 -9.36
C ALA A 204 -9.34 -18.70 -8.57
N VAL A 205 -10.43 -18.94 -9.28
CA VAL A 205 -11.76 -19.05 -8.69
C VAL A 205 -12.35 -20.39 -9.09
N SER A 206 -12.88 -21.13 -8.12
CA SER A 206 -13.60 -22.37 -8.36
C SER A 206 -14.85 -22.45 -7.48
N TYR A 207 -15.84 -23.22 -7.91
CA TYR A 207 -17.07 -23.46 -7.17
C TYR A 207 -17.16 -24.91 -6.71
N SER A 208 -17.67 -25.13 -5.49
CA SER A 208 -17.90 -26.48 -4.96
C SER A 208 -18.96 -27.25 -5.75
N SER A 209 -19.89 -26.55 -6.40
CA SER A 209 -20.96 -27.16 -7.20
C SER A 209 -21.47 -26.21 -8.29
N GLY A 210 -21.89 -26.78 -9.42
CA GLY A 210 -22.49 -26.04 -10.53
C GLY A 210 -21.55 -25.02 -11.17
N THR A 211 -22.14 -24.10 -11.95
CA THR A 211 -21.42 -23.05 -12.68
C THR A 211 -21.75 -21.64 -12.19
N ALA A 212 -22.64 -21.51 -11.21
CA ALA A 212 -23.14 -20.24 -10.70
C ALA A 212 -22.65 -19.99 -9.27
N LEU A 213 -22.31 -18.74 -8.95
CA LEU A 213 -21.89 -18.32 -7.60
C LEU A 213 -22.86 -18.81 -6.50
N CYS A 214 -24.15 -18.58 -6.71
CA CYS A 214 -25.23 -19.03 -5.85
C CYS A 214 -26.06 -20.09 -6.58
N THR A 215 -26.37 -21.21 -5.93
CA THR A 215 -27.25 -22.24 -6.49
C THR A 215 -28.62 -22.18 -5.83
N ALA A 216 -29.64 -22.71 -6.51
CA ALA A 216 -31.00 -22.84 -5.98
C ALA A 216 -31.15 -23.98 -4.96
N ALA A 217 -30.04 -24.59 -4.51
CA ALA A 217 -30.00 -25.84 -3.75
C ALA A 217 -29.02 -25.76 -2.58
N GLY A 218 -29.27 -24.86 -1.63
CA GLY A 218 -28.48 -24.75 -0.41
C GLY A 218 -27.20 -23.92 -0.58
N ALA A 219 -26.16 -24.31 0.15
CA ALA A 219 -24.89 -23.58 0.19
C ALA A 219 -23.99 -23.97 -0.99
N ASN A 220 -23.50 -22.98 -1.72
CA ASN A 220 -22.43 -23.13 -2.70
C ASN A 220 -21.22 -22.31 -2.27
N VAL A 221 -20.03 -22.92 -2.32
CA VAL A 221 -18.78 -22.31 -1.87
C VAL A 221 -17.95 -21.92 -3.08
N ALA A 222 -17.62 -20.64 -3.20
CA ALA A 222 -16.60 -20.15 -4.09
C ALA A 222 -15.26 -20.10 -3.37
N ALA A 223 -14.28 -20.88 -3.82
CA ALA A 223 -12.91 -20.77 -3.38
C ALA A 223 -12.18 -19.76 -4.28
N ILE A 224 -11.62 -18.72 -3.66
CA ILE A 224 -10.91 -17.62 -4.30
C ILE A 224 -9.46 -17.73 -3.81
N MET A 225 -8.61 -18.30 -4.65
CA MET A 225 -7.18 -18.42 -4.40
C MET A 225 -6.47 -17.20 -4.98
N PHE A 226 -5.75 -16.50 -4.12
CA PHE A 226 -4.87 -15.42 -4.51
C PHE A 226 -3.53 -16.03 -4.87
N VAL A 227 -3.38 -16.41 -6.15
CA VAL A 227 -2.26 -17.21 -6.64
C VAL A 227 -0.91 -16.59 -6.27
N ASN A 228 -0.84 -15.25 -6.22
CA ASN A 228 0.40 -14.49 -6.02
C ASN A 228 0.20 -13.32 -5.01
N ALA A 229 -0.67 -13.48 -4.01
CA ALA A 229 -0.80 -12.46 -2.96
C ALA A 229 0.41 -12.46 -2.03
N ALA A 230 0.79 -11.27 -1.59
CA ALA A 230 1.72 -11.06 -0.49
C ALA A 230 1.13 -11.57 0.82
N GLY A 231 1.64 -12.67 1.38
CA GLY A 231 1.21 -13.15 2.69
C GLY A 231 -0.32 -13.24 2.85
N ASP A 232 -0.81 -12.85 4.02
CA ASP A 232 -2.23 -12.77 4.36
C ASP A 232 -2.91 -11.62 3.60
N ALA A 233 -3.70 -11.95 2.58
CA ALA A 233 -4.42 -10.94 1.81
C ALA A 233 -5.59 -10.38 2.63
N PRO A 234 -5.90 -9.07 2.55
CA PRO A 234 -7.05 -8.51 3.24
C PRO A 234 -8.33 -9.32 3.04
N ALA A 235 -9.07 -9.58 4.11
CA ALA A 235 -10.31 -10.35 4.03
C ALA A 235 -11.35 -9.65 3.11
N LEU A 236 -11.93 -10.42 2.19
CA LEU A 236 -13.10 -10.02 1.44
C LEU A 236 -14.28 -9.82 2.41
N ALA A 237 -15.09 -8.81 2.18
CA ALA A 237 -16.39 -8.66 2.83
C ALA A 237 -17.48 -8.81 1.78
N ALA A 238 -18.59 -9.45 2.13
CA ALA A 238 -19.72 -9.61 1.22
C ALA A 238 -21.04 -9.36 1.93
N THR A 239 -22.03 -8.85 1.20
CA THR A 239 -23.37 -8.64 1.71
C THR A 239 -24.42 -9.25 0.78
N ALA A 240 -25.43 -9.89 1.37
CA ALA A 240 -26.56 -10.50 0.67
C ALA A 240 -27.78 -9.58 0.55
N ALA A 241 -27.64 -8.27 0.83
CA ALA A 241 -28.77 -7.34 0.96
C ALA A 241 -29.62 -7.19 -0.32
N ALA A 242 -29.02 -7.41 -1.49
CA ALA A 242 -29.70 -7.38 -2.79
C ALA A 242 -29.87 -8.77 -3.40
N LEU A 243 -29.69 -9.82 -2.60
CA LEU A 243 -29.90 -11.21 -2.97
C LEU A 243 -31.31 -11.63 -2.52
N ALA A 244 -32.03 -12.36 -3.35
CA ALA A 244 -33.38 -12.83 -3.06
C ALA A 244 -33.48 -14.34 -3.23
N SER A 245 -34.14 -14.99 -2.28
CA SER A 245 -34.36 -16.44 -2.23
C SER A 245 -35.79 -16.74 -1.77
N THR A 246 -36.43 -17.76 -2.35
CA THR A 246 -37.73 -18.26 -1.89
C THR A 246 -37.54 -19.33 -0.83
N GLY A 247 -38.29 -19.24 0.28
CA GLY A 247 -38.29 -20.22 1.36
C GLY A 247 -37.55 -19.75 2.62
N SER A 248 -36.31 -19.28 2.45
CA SER A 248 -35.49 -18.71 3.53
C SER A 248 -34.70 -17.50 3.07
N ALA A 249 -34.37 -16.62 4.01
CA ALA A 249 -33.51 -15.47 3.76
C ALA A 249 -32.14 -15.95 3.25
N PRO A 250 -31.63 -15.38 2.14
CA PRO A 250 -30.33 -15.78 1.63
C PRO A 250 -29.21 -15.24 2.52
N SER A 251 -28.08 -15.92 2.51
CA SER A 251 -26.88 -15.48 3.23
C SER A 251 -25.64 -15.60 2.37
N VAL A 252 -24.67 -14.73 2.65
CA VAL A 252 -23.33 -14.82 2.11
C VAL A 252 -22.36 -14.65 3.26
N VAL A 253 -21.45 -15.61 3.40
CA VAL A 253 -20.42 -15.62 4.44
C VAL A 253 -19.07 -15.73 3.77
N VAL A 254 -18.13 -14.88 4.20
CA VAL A 254 -16.74 -14.95 3.77
C VAL A 254 -15.89 -15.47 4.92
N ALA A 255 -14.93 -16.36 4.61
CA ALA A 255 -13.94 -16.84 5.57
C ALA A 255 -12.61 -17.12 4.88
N THR A 256 -11.49 -16.90 5.58
CA THR A 256 -10.17 -17.35 5.15
C THR A 256 -10.03 -18.84 5.42
N LEU A 257 -9.76 -19.62 4.37
CA LEU A 257 -9.53 -21.07 4.44
C LEU A 257 -8.05 -21.38 4.63
N THR A 258 -7.17 -20.62 3.98
CA THR A 258 -5.72 -20.78 4.07
C THR A 258 -5.12 -19.40 4.09
N GLU A 259 -4.36 -19.11 5.14
CA GLU A 259 -3.58 -17.88 5.25
C GLU A 259 -2.40 -17.95 4.28
N GLY A 260 -2.23 -16.92 3.45
CA GLY A 260 -1.13 -16.83 2.51
C GLY A 260 0.20 -16.59 3.22
N SER A 261 1.25 -17.22 2.71
CA SER A 261 2.62 -17.05 3.21
C SER A 261 3.65 -16.79 2.11
N THR A 262 3.21 -16.75 0.84
CA THR A 262 4.02 -16.37 -0.32
C THR A 262 4.60 -14.98 -0.15
N GLU A 263 5.85 -14.78 -0.60
CA GLU A 263 6.49 -13.48 -0.46
C GLU A 263 5.86 -12.45 -1.39
N SER A 264 6.05 -11.18 -1.03
CA SER A 264 5.85 -10.08 -1.98
C SER A 264 6.93 -9.06 -1.79
N ALA A 265 8.02 -9.31 -2.49
CA ALA A 265 9.16 -8.42 -2.52
C ALA A 265 9.20 -7.67 -3.84
N ALA A 266 9.73 -6.44 -3.79
CA ALA A 266 10.04 -5.69 -5.00
C ALA A 266 10.92 -6.55 -5.91
N CYS A 267 10.53 -6.64 -7.18
CA CYS A 267 11.21 -7.44 -8.19
C CYS A 267 11.46 -8.90 -7.77
N SER A 268 10.53 -9.50 -7.00
CA SER A 268 10.60 -10.90 -6.55
C SER A 268 11.90 -11.27 -5.83
N ASN A 269 12.58 -10.31 -5.17
CA ASN A 269 13.94 -10.48 -4.63
C ASN A 269 15.00 -10.91 -5.67
N ARG A 270 14.68 -10.80 -6.96
CA ARG A 270 15.50 -11.28 -8.08
C ARG A 270 15.79 -10.20 -9.10
N GLY A 271 15.70 -8.94 -8.67
CA GLY A 271 16.15 -7.79 -9.43
C GLY A 271 16.30 -6.55 -8.56
N VAL A 272 16.81 -5.50 -9.18
CA VAL A 272 16.94 -4.16 -8.58
C VAL A 272 15.78 -3.30 -9.05
N CYS A 273 15.13 -2.61 -8.11
CA CYS A 273 14.04 -1.69 -8.38
C CYS A 273 14.58 -0.27 -8.65
N ASP A 274 14.34 0.28 -9.85
CA ASP A 274 14.53 1.71 -10.08
C ASP A 274 13.29 2.48 -9.62
N THR A 275 13.37 3.08 -8.44
CA THR A 275 12.25 3.87 -7.88
C THR A 275 11.92 5.14 -8.65
N THR A 276 12.69 5.52 -9.67
CA THR A 276 12.37 6.67 -10.54
C THR A 276 11.42 6.27 -11.67
N THR A 277 11.61 5.06 -12.21
CA THR A 277 10.86 4.52 -13.37
C THR A 277 9.83 3.46 -12.97
N GLY A 278 9.99 2.84 -11.80
CA GLY A 278 9.19 1.72 -11.31
C GLY A 278 9.53 0.40 -12.02
N GLU A 279 10.68 0.33 -12.69
CA GLU A 279 11.09 -0.82 -13.49
C GLU A 279 12.07 -1.71 -12.71
N CYS A 280 11.94 -3.03 -12.92
CA CYS A 280 12.84 -4.03 -12.35
C CYS A 280 13.94 -4.39 -13.34
N THR A 281 15.20 -4.28 -12.91
CA THR A 281 16.35 -4.85 -13.61
C THR A 281 16.67 -6.21 -13.00
N CYS A 282 16.31 -7.29 -13.68
CA CYS A 282 16.48 -8.65 -13.16
C CYS A 282 17.94 -9.08 -13.08
N PHE A 283 18.26 -9.87 -12.06
CA PHE A 283 19.54 -10.56 -11.98
C PHE A 283 19.64 -11.64 -13.06
N THR A 284 20.86 -12.05 -13.38
CA THR A 284 21.13 -13.07 -14.41
C THR A 284 20.34 -14.35 -14.14
N GLY A 285 19.63 -14.85 -15.15
CA GLY A 285 18.81 -16.06 -15.05
C GLY A 285 17.36 -15.81 -14.64
N PHE A 286 17.00 -14.58 -14.27
CA PHE A 286 15.63 -14.20 -13.92
C PHE A 286 15.02 -13.26 -14.96
N GLY A 287 13.69 -13.29 -15.08
CA GLY A 287 13.00 -12.50 -16.07
C GLY A 287 11.50 -12.35 -15.80
N PRO A 288 10.77 -11.80 -16.78
CA PRO A 288 9.35 -11.55 -16.65
C PRO A 288 8.54 -12.83 -16.40
N SER A 289 7.57 -12.73 -15.50
CA SER A 289 6.75 -13.87 -15.08
C SER A 289 5.27 -13.71 -15.42
N ASP A 290 4.51 -14.77 -15.26
CA ASP A 290 3.05 -14.75 -15.16
C ASP A 290 2.57 -14.60 -13.70
N GLY A 291 3.51 -14.33 -12.79
CA GLY A 291 3.35 -14.30 -11.36
C GLY A 291 3.29 -15.68 -10.69
N SER A 292 3.08 -16.77 -11.43
CA SER A 292 2.83 -18.12 -10.90
C SER A 292 4.04 -19.05 -11.10
N GLY A 293 5.25 -18.48 -11.12
CA GLY A 293 6.50 -19.20 -11.32
C GLY A 293 6.80 -19.60 -12.78
N ALA A 294 5.95 -19.23 -13.74
CA ALA A 294 6.18 -19.45 -15.16
C ALA A 294 6.51 -18.15 -15.90
N THR A 295 6.96 -18.27 -17.15
CA THR A 295 7.27 -17.12 -17.98
C THR A 295 5.98 -16.35 -18.34
N GLY A 296 6.08 -15.03 -18.36
CA GLY A 296 4.95 -14.17 -18.73
C GLY A 296 5.40 -12.76 -19.10
N THR A 297 4.48 -11.81 -19.02
CA THR A 297 4.72 -10.41 -19.46
C THR A 297 4.99 -9.46 -18.30
N ARG A 298 4.91 -9.94 -17.05
CA ARG A 298 5.08 -9.10 -15.87
C ARG A 298 6.56 -8.83 -15.63
N PRO A 299 7.03 -7.58 -15.65
CA PRO A 299 8.45 -7.27 -15.46
C PRO A 299 8.83 -7.27 -13.97
N ASP A 300 8.66 -8.40 -13.28
CA ASP A 300 8.87 -8.55 -11.83
C ASP A 300 10.03 -9.47 -11.44
N CYS A 301 10.73 -10.05 -12.41
CA CYS A 301 11.81 -11.01 -12.16
C CYS A 301 11.36 -12.30 -11.44
N GLY A 302 10.05 -12.60 -11.46
CA GLY A 302 9.45 -13.75 -10.80
C GLY A 302 9.58 -15.07 -11.56
N PHE A 303 10.35 -15.13 -12.65
CA PHE A 303 10.56 -16.35 -13.43
C PHE A 303 12.04 -16.72 -13.52
N ALA A 304 12.40 -17.92 -13.05
CA ALA A 304 13.73 -18.49 -13.21
C ALA A 304 13.89 -19.14 -14.59
N SER A 305 14.48 -18.40 -15.53
CA SER A 305 14.74 -18.84 -16.91
C SER A 305 15.89 -19.84 -17.05
N LEU A 306 16.78 -19.90 -16.06
CA LEU A 306 17.96 -20.76 -16.02
C LEU A 306 18.10 -21.37 -14.63
N ALA A 307 18.76 -22.53 -14.54
CA ALA A 307 19.11 -23.12 -13.25
C ALA A 307 20.10 -22.20 -12.52
N THR A 308 19.71 -21.73 -11.34
CA THR A 308 20.53 -20.87 -10.49
C THR A 308 21.55 -21.71 -9.71
N SER A 309 22.81 -21.30 -9.72
CA SER A 309 23.91 -21.99 -9.02
C SER A 309 24.75 -21.08 -8.13
N ALA A 310 24.44 -19.79 -8.10
CA ALA A 310 25.17 -18.76 -7.38
C ALA A 310 24.22 -17.67 -6.88
N CYS A 311 24.63 -16.96 -5.83
CA CYS A 311 23.89 -15.82 -5.33
C CYS A 311 23.96 -14.62 -6.29
N PRO A 312 23.00 -13.69 -6.21
CA PRO A 312 22.93 -12.59 -7.15
C PRO A 312 24.14 -11.65 -7.03
N VAL A 313 24.53 -11.13 -8.19
CA VAL A 313 25.49 -10.04 -8.33
C VAL A 313 24.74 -8.79 -8.80
N PRO A 314 25.02 -7.61 -8.23
CA PRO A 314 24.36 -6.38 -8.65
C PRO A 314 24.66 -6.06 -10.12
N PRO A 315 23.74 -5.37 -10.83
CA PRO A 315 24.01 -4.88 -12.18
C PRO A 315 25.24 -3.95 -12.21
N LEU A 316 26.12 -4.14 -13.20
CA LEU A 316 27.32 -3.31 -13.39
C LEU A 316 27.01 -1.81 -13.51
N ALA A 317 25.79 -1.48 -13.97
CA ALA A 317 25.30 -0.10 -14.07
C ALA A 317 25.29 0.65 -12.73
N LEU A 318 25.25 -0.07 -11.59
CA LEU A 318 25.33 0.53 -10.26
C LEU A 318 26.76 0.89 -9.85
N GLY A 319 27.77 0.56 -10.66
CA GLY A 319 29.19 0.78 -10.34
C GLY A 319 29.67 -0.04 -9.13
N LEU A 320 28.87 -1.01 -8.69
CA LEU A 320 29.21 -1.98 -7.67
C LEU A 320 29.95 -3.14 -8.34
N GLY A 321 31.03 -3.62 -7.73
CA GLY A 321 31.80 -4.73 -8.29
C GLY A 321 30.96 -6.00 -8.49
N SER A 322 31.45 -6.96 -9.26
CA SER A 322 30.76 -8.21 -9.59
C SER A 322 30.84 -9.28 -8.49
N ALA A 323 30.93 -8.88 -7.23
CA ALA A 323 30.96 -9.81 -6.10
C ALA A 323 29.53 -10.27 -5.76
N GLU A 324 29.37 -11.55 -5.41
CA GLU A 324 28.11 -12.06 -4.88
C GLU A 324 27.67 -11.23 -3.67
N CYS A 325 26.37 -10.93 -3.59
CA CYS A 325 25.82 -10.08 -2.54
C CYS A 325 26.54 -8.74 -2.41
N ALA A 326 27.07 -8.21 -3.52
CA ALA A 326 27.89 -6.99 -3.59
C ALA A 326 29.11 -6.99 -2.64
N GLY A 327 29.55 -8.16 -2.15
CA GLY A 327 30.55 -8.28 -1.07
C GLY A 327 30.07 -7.74 0.28
N ARG A 328 28.76 -7.54 0.45
CA ARG A 328 28.08 -6.88 1.57
C ARG A 328 27.02 -7.78 2.22
N GLY A 329 27.10 -9.08 1.97
CA GLY A 329 26.18 -10.06 2.55
C GLY A 329 26.75 -11.47 2.49
N ILE A 330 25.98 -12.39 3.07
CA ILE A 330 26.27 -13.82 3.10
C ILE A 330 25.29 -14.52 2.16
N CYS A 331 25.83 -15.36 1.26
CA CYS A 331 25.04 -16.18 0.35
C CYS A 331 24.46 -17.40 1.08
N SER A 332 23.16 -17.66 0.93
CA SER A 332 22.49 -18.83 1.54
C SER A 332 22.83 -20.15 0.84
N GLY A 333 23.27 -20.12 -0.42
CA GLY A 333 23.45 -21.30 -1.25
C GLY A 333 22.12 -21.96 -1.66
N ALA A 334 22.20 -23.19 -2.15
CA ALA A 334 21.03 -23.95 -2.59
C ALA A 334 20.02 -24.20 -1.45
N PRO A 335 18.70 -24.24 -1.75
CA PRO A 335 18.10 -24.09 -3.08
C PRO A 335 17.76 -22.64 -3.47
N THR A 336 17.80 -21.70 -2.52
CA THR A 336 17.23 -20.36 -2.71
C THR A 336 18.22 -19.34 -3.27
N TYR A 337 19.52 -19.47 -3.00
CA TYR A 337 20.57 -18.54 -3.46
C TYR A 337 20.28 -17.06 -3.15
N THR A 338 19.82 -16.80 -1.92
CA THR A 338 19.48 -15.47 -1.40
C THR A 338 20.65 -14.84 -0.67
N CYS A 339 20.72 -13.51 -0.70
CA CYS A 339 21.72 -12.73 0.04
C CYS A 339 21.15 -12.23 1.36
N THR A 340 21.79 -12.59 2.47
CA THR A 340 21.53 -11.96 3.78
C THR A 340 22.49 -10.79 3.95
N CYS A 341 21.96 -9.57 3.91
CA CYS A 341 22.78 -8.36 3.93
C CYS A 341 23.36 -8.03 5.30
N PHE A 342 24.56 -7.46 5.32
CA PHE A 342 25.12 -6.87 6.52
C PHE A 342 24.33 -5.62 6.93
N THR A 343 24.38 -5.26 8.21
CA THR A 343 23.69 -4.10 8.76
C THR A 343 23.95 -2.83 7.96
N GLY A 344 22.89 -2.09 7.63
CA GLY A 344 22.95 -0.87 6.83
C GLY A 344 22.89 -1.11 5.32
N TYR A 345 22.72 -2.35 4.86
CA TYR A 345 22.54 -2.71 3.46
C TYR A 345 21.23 -3.48 3.23
N ALA A 346 20.65 -3.29 2.06
CA ALA A 346 19.39 -3.91 1.64
C ALA A 346 19.40 -4.20 0.12
N GLY A 347 18.29 -4.70 -0.41
CA GLY A 347 18.16 -5.11 -1.81
C GLY A 347 18.44 -6.60 -2.01
N GLY A 348 18.11 -7.12 -3.20
CA GLY A 348 18.19 -8.56 -3.49
C GLY A 348 19.63 -9.08 -3.55
N ALA A 349 20.60 -8.20 -3.84
CA ALA A 349 22.03 -8.46 -3.88
C ALA A 349 22.82 -7.60 -2.89
N CYS A 350 22.17 -7.02 -1.87
CA CYS A 350 22.79 -6.11 -0.90
C CYS A 350 23.42 -4.85 -1.52
N GLU A 351 22.84 -4.41 -2.62
CA GLU A 351 23.27 -3.29 -3.46
C GLU A 351 22.82 -1.92 -2.92
N GLU A 352 21.77 -1.90 -2.10
CA GLU A 352 21.19 -0.68 -1.55
C GLU A 352 21.70 -0.40 -0.13
N ARG A 353 21.60 0.85 0.28
CA ARG A 353 21.79 1.29 1.66
C ARG A 353 20.45 1.49 2.35
N GLU A 354 20.38 1.04 3.59
CA GLU A 354 19.28 1.37 4.49
C GLU A 354 19.42 2.82 4.96
N CYS A 355 18.31 3.56 4.97
CA CYS A 355 18.29 4.88 5.57
C CYS A 355 17.86 4.84 7.05
N PRO A 356 18.23 5.87 7.83
CA PRO A 356 17.79 6.01 9.20
C PRO A 356 16.27 5.96 9.33
N ARG A 357 15.80 5.27 10.36
CA ARG A 357 14.37 5.17 10.71
C ARG A 357 14.12 5.91 12.00
N GLY A 358 12.98 6.59 12.07
CA GLY A 358 12.53 7.32 13.25
C GLY A 358 11.01 7.31 13.34
N ARG A 359 10.46 7.81 14.46
CA ARG A 359 9.02 8.00 14.57
C ARG A 359 8.55 8.91 13.45
N ALA A 360 7.50 8.49 12.76
CA ALA A 360 6.94 9.27 11.66
C ALA A 360 6.48 10.65 12.16
N TRP A 361 6.72 11.70 11.38
CA TRP A 361 6.04 12.98 11.60
C TRP A 361 4.57 12.90 11.21
N TRP A 362 4.27 12.11 10.19
CA TRP A 362 2.93 11.86 9.70
C TRP A 362 2.78 10.36 9.40
N ASP A 363 1.75 9.73 9.96
CA ASP A 363 1.35 8.35 9.71
C ASP A 363 -0.15 8.18 9.92
N GLU A 364 -0.73 7.09 9.43
CA GLU A 364 -2.14 6.80 9.67
C GLU A 364 -2.37 6.50 11.16
N ALA A 365 -3.41 7.11 11.75
CA ALA A 365 -3.77 6.81 13.12
C ALA A 365 -4.28 5.36 13.24
N VAL A 366 -3.64 4.56 14.09
CA VAL A 366 -3.98 3.14 14.29
C VAL A 366 -5.19 2.94 15.21
N SER A 367 -5.47 3.90 16.07
CA SER A 367 -6.69 3.97 16.88
C SER A 367 -6.94 5.40 17.36
N ALA A 368 -7.99 5.60 18.16
CA ALA A 368 -8.44 6.93 18.55
C ALA A 368 -7.32 7.69 19.29
N ASN A 369 -6.86 8.80 18.69
CA ASN A 369 -5.74 9.61 19.18
C ASN A 369 -4.41 8.83 19.35
N VAL A 370 -4.19 7.77 18.58
CA VAL A 370 -2.94 7.01 18.58
C VAL A 370 -2.31 7.02 17.19
N ALA A 371 -1.19 7.72 17.06
CA ALA A 371 -0.33 7.80 15.87
C ALA A 371 1.15 7.84 16.30
N HIS A 372 2.07 7.92 15.35
CA HIS A 372 3.52 7.97 15.56
C HIS A 372 4.08 6.77 16.33
N THR A 373 3.45 5.62 16.16
CA THR A 373 3.81 4.36 16.82
C THR A 373 4.82 3.56 16.02
N THR A 374 4.94 3.82 14.72
CA THR A 374 5.82 3.08 13.81
C THR A 374 7.08 3.85 13.44
N TYR A 375 8.18 3.11 13.28
CA TYR A 375 9.45 3.68 12.80
C TYR A 375 9.45 3.66 11.27
N GLN A 376 9.38 4.86 10.69
CA GLN A 376 9.38 5.05 9.25
C GLN A 376 10.77 5.48 8.78
N GLU A 377 11.15 5.01 7.60
CA GLU A 377 12.34 5.49 6.92
C GLU A 377 12.25 7.00 6.72
N CYS A 378 13.33 7.70 7.05
CA CYS A 378 13.38 9.16 7.01
C CYS A 378 12.21 9.84 7.76
N SER A 379 11.66 9.17 8.79
CA SER A 379 10.53 9.64 9.59
C SER A 379 9.31 10.06 8.77
N ALA A 380 9.07 9.40 7.63
CA ALA A 380 8.01 9.72 6.66
C ALA A 380 8.02 11.17 6.15
N ARG A 381 9.20 11.80 6.17
CA ARG A 381 9.36 13.23 5.84
C ARG A 381 10.53 13.52 4.89
N GLY A 382 11.25 12.50 4.48
CA GLY A 382 12.34 12.62 3.53
C GLY A 382 12.39 11.46 2.56
N VAL A 383 13.13 11.66 1.49
CA VAL A 383 13.45 10.63 0.50
C VAL A 383 14.80 10.02 0.85
N CYS A 384 14.85 8.70 0.89
CA CYS A 384 16.07 7.94 1.11
C CYS A 384 16.89 7.86 -0.18
N ASN A 385 18.15 8.29 -0.14
CA ASN A 385 19.09 7.98 -1.21
C ASN A 385 19.68 6.57 -0.99
N ARG A 386 19.22 5.59 -1.79
CA ARG A 386 19.65 4.18 -1.69
C ARG A 386 21.14 3.95 -1.97
N ALA A 387 21.85 4.88 -2.61
CA ALA A 387 23.29 4.74 -2.83
C ALA A 387 24.12 5.16 -1.61
N THR A 388 23.63 6.15 -0.84
CA THR A 388 24.38 6.75 0.28
C THR A 388 23.81 6.42 1.65
N GLY A 389 22.54 6.00 1.75
CA GLY A 389 21.83 5.81 3.02
C GLY A 389 21.44 7.12 3.70
N VAL A 390 21.49 8.25 2.97
CA VAL A 390 21.20 9.58 3.53
C VAL A 390 19.76 9.98 3.21
N CYS A 391 19.03 10.39 4.25
CA CYS A 391 17.71 11.01 4.12
C CYS A 391 17.84 12.48 3.71
N THR A 392 17.15 12.88 2.65
CA THR A 392 16.98 14.29 2.29
C THR A 392 15.54 14.69 2.62
N CYS A 393 15.35 15.75 3.40
CA CYS A 393 14.01 16.28 3.68
C CYS A 393 13.33 16.64 2.36
N ALA A 394 12.10 16.16 2.19
CA ALA A 394 11.35 16.29 0.95
C ALA A 394 10.33 17.44 1.01
#